data_AF-A0A2G9U0P6-F1
#
_entry.id   AF-A0A2G9U0P6-F1
#
_cell.length_a   1.000
_cell.length_b   1.000
_cell.length_c   1.000
_cell.angle_alpha   90.00
_cell.angle_beta   90.00
_cell.angle_gamma   90.00
#
_symmetry.space_group_name_H-M   'P 1'
#
loop_
_entity.id
_entity.type
_entity.pdbx_description
1 polymer ?
#
loop_
_entity_poly.entity_id
_entity_poly.type
_entity_poly.pdbx_seq_one_letter_code
_entity_poly.pdbx_strand_id
1 'polypeptide(L)'
;FFTFQWHILLLYGIWYFYDRKSPVRGGYASEWVQRWTVHKWFADYFPVTLHKTVDLPRNHNYLIGCHPHGIIAMAVFANFATNGTGKYDKLNFGYLPYRKPIDTVVGAPIPVKKVANPTQEQIDELHELYMEKLNDLFEEHKQRFGVAPETKLVIQ
;
A
#
# COMPACT_ATOMS: atom_id res chain seq x y z
N PHE A 1 -17.91 11.67 40.52
CA PHE A 1 -18.47 12.71 39.63
C PHE A 1 -18.37 12.20 38.20
N PHE A 2 -19.45 11.66 37.64
CA PHE A 2 -19.50 11.35 36.21
C PHE A 2 -19.78 12.68 35.51
N THR A 3 -18.77 13.19 34.79
CA THR A 3 -18.82 14.51 34.17
C THR A 3 -19.97 14.58 33.15
N PHE A 4 -20.54 15.77 32.99
CA PHE A 4 -21.68 16.13 32.14
C PHE A 4 -21.62 15.62 30.68
N GLN A 5 -20.50 15.06 30.23
CA GLN A 5 -20.16 14.64 28.87
C GLN A 5 -20.48 13.17 28.54
N TRP A 6 -21.23 12.44 29.37
CA TRP A 6 -21.55 11.02 29.14
C TRP A 6 -22.24 10.73 27.80
N HIS A 7 -22.97 11.69 27.24
CA HIS A 7 -23.60 11.61 25.92
C HIS A 7 -22.56 11.51 24.79
N ILE A 8 -21.37 12.10 24.94
CA ILE A 8 -20.27 11.94 23.98
C ILE A 8 -19.78 10.49 23.99
N LEU A 9 -19.63 9.89 25.18
CA LEU A 9 -19.26 8.48 25.33
C LEU A 9 -20.34 7.55 24.78
N LEU A 10 -21.62 7.89 24.96
CA LEU A 10 -22.74 7.14 24.39
C LEU A 10 -22.73 7.17 22.86
N LEU A 11 -22.60 8.38 22.26
CA LEU A 11 -22.53 8.55 20.82
C LEU A 11 -21.31 7.83 20.22
N TYR A 12 -20.15 7.96 20.86
CA TYR A 12 -18.95 7.22 20.46
C TYR A 12 -19.14 5.71 20.59
N GLY A 13 -19.80 5.23 21.65
CA GLY A 13 -20.14 3.82 21.82
C GLY A 13 -21.03 3.29 20.70
N ILE A 14 -22.11 4.01 20.35
CA ILE A 14 -23.01 3.65 19.24
C ILE A 14 -22.23 3.61 17.92
N TRP A 15 -21.42 4.64 17.65
CA TRP A 15 -20.58 4.70 16.46
C TRP A 15 -19.58 3.54 16.45
N TYR A 16 -18.89 3.25 17.56
CA TYR A 16 -17.96 2.13 17.68
C TYR A 16 -18.64 0.79 17.41
N PHE A 17 -19.84 0.55 17.94
CA PHE A 17 -20.60 -0.68 17.68
C PHE A 17 -21.01 -0.81 16.22
N TYR A 18 -21.46 0.28 15.59
CA TYR A 18 -21.77 0.33 14.17
C TYR A 18 -20.51 0.11 13.30
N ASP A 19 -19.39 0.74 13.68
CA ASP A 19 -18.13 0.78 12.94
C ASP A 19 -17.23 -0.42 13.23
N ARG A 20 -17.55 -1.27 14.21
CA ARG A 20 -16.69 -2.38 14.67
C ARG A 20 -16.28 -3.34 13.56
N LYS A 21 -17.10 -3.49 12.52
CA LYS A 21 -16.83 -4.35 11.35
C LYS A 21 -16.14 -3.60 10.20
N SER A 22 -16.00 -2.28 10.28
CA SER A 22 -15.39 -1.43 9.26
C SER A 22 -13.92 -1.77 8.99
N PRO A 23 -13.05 -2.07 10.00
CA PRO A 23 -11.69 -2.53 9.75
C PRO A 23 -11.63 -3.82 8.92
N VAL A 24 -12.61 -4.71 9.10
CA VAL A 24 -12.72 -5.98 8.36
C VAL A 24 -13.38 -5.77 6.98
N ARG A 25 -14.13 -4.67 6.80
CA ARG A 25 -14.80 -4.30 5.54
C ARG A 25 -14.00 -3.29 4.70
N GLY A 26 -12.78 -2.92 5.13
CA GLY A 26 -11.88 -2.03 4.39
C GLY A 26 -12.13 -0.53 4.58
N GLY A 27 -12.75 -0.12 5.69
CA GLY A 27 -12.96 1.29 6.04
C GLY A 27 -14.00 2.02 5.18
N TYR A 28 -13.96 3.36 5.23
CA TYR A 28 -14.87 4.26 4.49
C TYR A 28 -14.16 4.89 3.28
N ALA A 29 -14.07 4.17 2.17
CA ALA A 29 -13.57 4.76 0.92
C ALA A 29 -14.67 5.63 0.28
N SER A 30 -14.51 6.95 0.32
CA SER A 30 -15.39 7.89 -0.39
C SER A 30 -14.75 8.28 -1.72
N GLU A 31 -15.31 7.80 -2.84
CA GLU A 31 -14.82 8.17 -4.17
C GLU A 31 -14.86 9.68 -4.41
N TRP A 32 -15.87 10.36 -3.89
CA TRP A 32 -16.02 11.81 -3.99
C TRP A 32 -14.85 12.53 -3.32
N VAL A 33 -14.49 12.14 -2.09
CA VAL A 33 -13.32 12.69 -1.38
C VAL A 33 -12.05 12.38 -2.16
N GLN A 34 -11.88 11.14 -2.62
CA GLN A 34 -10.69 10.74 -3.36
C GLN A 34 -10.55 11.45 -4.72
N ARG A 35 -11.65 11.98 -5.29
CA ARG A 35 -11.67 12.75 -6.54
C ARG A 35 -11.52 14.27 -6.33
N TRP A 36 -11.39 14.75 -5.09
CA TRP A 36 -11.20 16.17 -4.82
C TRP A 36 -10.00 16.75 -5.57
N THR A 37 -10.16 18.00 -6.05
CA THR A 37 -9.16 18.71 -6.86
C THR A 37 -7.81 18.86 -6.15
N VAL A 38 -7.80 18.95 -4.82
CA VAL A 38 -6.57 19.00 -4.01
C VAL A 38 -5.63 17.82 -4.28
N HIS A 39 -6.17 16.65 -4.64
CA HIS A 39 -5.35 15.48 -4.96
C HIS A 39 -4.65 15.58 -6.31
N LYS A 40 -5.25 16.31 -7.27
CA LYS A 40 -4.58 16.62 -8.54
C LYS A 40 -3.44 17.60 -8.29
N TRP A 41 -3.70 18.69 -7.56
CA TRP A 41 -2.65 19.66 -7.18
C TRP A 41 -1.49 19.01 -6.44
N PHE A 42 -1.79 18.08 -5.53
CA PHE A 42 -0.78 17.31 -4.82
C PHE A 42 0.08 16.46 -5.76
N ALA A 43 -0.56 15.73 -6.69
CA ALA A 43 0.15 14.91 -7.67
C ALA A 43 1.02 15.78 -8.59
N ASP A 44 0.50 16.93 -9.03
CA ASP A 44 1.20 17.87 -9.90
C ASP A 44 2.39 18.55 -9.17
N TYR A 45 2.25 18.88 -7.89
CA TYR A 45 3.31 19.50 -7.08
C TYR A 45 4.49 18.54 -6.81
N PHE A 46 4.23 17.25 -6.59
CA PHE A 46 5.24 16.21 -6.31
C PHE A 46 5.58 15.34 -7.54
N PRO A 47 5.44 15.90 -8.75
CA PRO A 47 5.27 15.20 -10.05
C PRO A 47 5.00 13.68 -9.99
N VAL A 48 3.96 13.26 -9.27
CA VAL A 48 3.64 11.84 -9.12
C VAL A 48 2.85 11.36 -10.34
N THR A 49 3.36 10.34 -11.01
CA THR A 49 2.70 9.71 -12.15
C THR A 49 2.50 8.21 -11.90
N LEU A 50 1.30 7.73 -12.20
CA LEU A 50 1.02 6.30 -12.27
C LEU A 50 1.32 5.80 -13.68
N HIS A 51 2.45 5.09 -13.83
CA HIS A 51 2.83 4.39 -15.04
C HIS A 51 2.37 2.93 -14.95
N LYS A 52 1.41 2.56 -15.79
CA LYS A 52 0.97 1.18 -15.93
C LYS A 52 1.68 0.57 -17.13
N THR A 53 2.56 -0.39 -16.88
CA THR A 53 3.36 -1.07 -17.92
C THR A 53 2.60 -2.20 -18.59
N VAL A 54 1.78 -2.91 -17.82
CA VAL A 54 0.99 -4.05 -18.27
C VAL A 54 -0.44 -3.95 -17.75
N ASP A 55 -1.37 -4.57 -18.47
CA ASP A 55 -2.70 -4.76 -17.94
C ASP A 55 -2.68 -5.68 -16.72
N LEU A 56 -3.45 -5.30 -15.70
CA LEU A 56 -3.62 -6.05 -14.46
C LEU A 56 -5.03 -6.69 -14.48
N PRO A 57 -5.17 -7.95 -14.95
CA PRO A 57 -6.43 -8.69 -14.89
C PRO A 57 -7.02 -8.77 -13.47
N ARG A 58 -8.35 -8.73 -13.37
CA ARG A 58 -9.08 -8.71 -12.08
C ARG A 58 -9.17 -10.07 -11.37
N ASN A 59 -8.71 -11.15 -12.01
CA ASN A 59 -8.89 -12.52 -11.54
C ASN A 59 -7.80 -13.01 -10.57
N HIS A 60 -6.80 -12.17 -10.26
CA HIS A 60 -5.72 -12.50 -9.34
C HIS A 60 -5.46 -11.38 -8.35
N ASN A 61 -4.80 -11.75 -7.24
CA ASN A 61 -4.38 -10.81 -6.22
C ASN A 61 -2.98 -10.28 -6.58
N TYR A 62 -2.72 -9.01 -6.28
CA TYR A 62 -1.44 -8.36 -6.53
C TYR A 62 -0.83 -7.89 -5.22
N LEU A 63 0.48 -8.06 -5.11
CA LEU A 63 1.28 -7.42 -4.07
C LEU A 63 1.94 -6.18 -4.65
N ILE A 64 1.71 -5.02 -4.03
CA ILE A 64 2.25 -3.74 -4.49
C ILE A 64 3.42 -3.36 -3.57
N GLY A 65 4.63 -3.37 -4.12
CA GLY A 65 5.82 -2.85 -3.44
C GLY A 65 5.87 -1.31 -3.49
N CYS A 66 6.29 -0.67 -2.40
CA CYS A 66 6.52 0.77 -2.34
C CYS A 66 7.94 1.05 -1.85
N HIS A 67 8.77 1.66 -2.70
CA HIS A 67 10.13 2.08 -2.35
C HIS A 67 10.54 3.34 -3.15
N PRO A 68 11.27 4.31 -2.56
CA PRO A 68 11.63 4.43 -1.14
C PRO A 68 10.46 5.00 -0.30
N HIS A 69 10.27 4.45 0.90
CA HIS A 69 9.32 4.99 1.88
C HIS A 69 10.03 6.10 2.68
N GLY A 70 9.72 7.37 2.38
CA GLY A 70 10.00 8.49 3.29
C GLY A 70 8.99 8.54 4.45
N ILE A 71 9.06 9.58 5.29
CA ILE A 71 8.14 9.81 6.44
C ILE A 71 6.66 9.85 6.00
N ILE A 72 6.40 10.13 4.73
CA ILE A 72 5.07 10.02 4.11
C ILE A 72 5.22 9.22 2.83
N ALA A 73 4.43 8.15 2.66
CA ALA A 73 4.34 7.39 1.41
C ALA A 73 3.53 8.20 0.36
N MET A 74 4.04 9.38 -0.01
CA MET A 74 3.38 10.35 -0.89
C MET A 74 2.95 9.72 -2.22
N ALA A 75 3.80 8.87 -2.79
CA ALA A 75 3.51 8.13 -4.01
C ALA A 75 2.35 7.15 -3.83
N VAL A 76 2.31 6.40 -2.72
CA VAL A 76 1.21 5.46 -2.43
C VAL A 76 -0.09 6.21 -2.18
N PHE A 77 -0.02 7.33 -1.45
CA PHE A 77 -1.17 8.17 -1.21
C PHE A 77 -1.73 8.75 -2.52
N ALA A 78 -0.90 9.35 -3.37
CA ALA A 78 -1.31 9.90 -4.66
C ALA A 78 -1.84 8.83 -5.62
N ASN A 79 -1.19 7.65 -5.70
CA ASN A 79 -1.52 6.61 -6.67
C ASN A 79 -2.65 5.67 -6.23
N PHE A 80 -2.77 5.37 -4.94
CA PHE A 80 -3.68 4.33 -4.45
C PHE A 80 -4.71 4.84 -3.45
N ALA A 81 -4.36 5.79 -2.57
CA ALA A 81 -5.32 6.35 -1.62
C ALA A 81 -6.27 7.37 -2.27
N THR A 82 -5.80 8.12 -3.28
CA THR A 82 -6.55 9.21 -3.93
C THR A 82 -6.70 8.96 -5.43
N ASN A 83 -7.44 9.82 -6.15
CA ASN A 83 -7.51 9.82 -7.62
C ASN A 83 -6.65 10.93 -8.23
N GLY A 84 -5.58 11.37 -7.55
CA GLY A 84 -4.69 12.42 -8.06
C GLY A 84 -4.05 12.08 -9.39
N THR A 85 -3.65 10.81 -9.58
CA THR A 85 -2.96 10.34 -10.79
C THR A 85 -3.84 9.56 -11.77
N GLY A 86 -5.17 9.61 -11.58
CA GLY A 86 -6.16 8.95 -12.44
C GLY A 86 -6.27 7.45 -12.23
N LYS A 87 -6.21 6.97 -10.97
CA LYS A 87 -6.22 5.53 -10.65
C LYS A 87 -7.43 4.79 -11.22
N TYR A 88 -8.62 5.42 -11.24
CA TYR A 88 -9.84 4.79 -11.72
C TYR A 88 -9.81 4.57 -13.24
N ASP A 89 -9.15 5.47 -13.97
CA ASP A 89 -9.04 5.41 -15.42
C ASP A 89 -7.92 4.45 -15.86
N LYS A 90 -6.79 4.47 -15.13
CA LYS A 90 -5.58 3.72 -15.50
C LYS A 90 -5.61 2.25 -15.05
N LEU A 91 -6.03 2.00 -13.81
CA LEU A 91 -5.96 0.64 -13.26
C LEU A 91 -7.16 -0.21 -13.67
N ASN A 92 -8.18 0.37 -14.30
CA ASN A 92 -9.43 -0.28 -14.72
C ASN A 92 -9.91 -1.36 -13.72
N PHE A 93 -9.72 -1.09 -12.42
CA PHE A 93 -10.49 -1.72 -11.37
C PHE A 93 -11.92 -1.26 -11.61
N GLY A 94 -12.89 -2.17 -11.61
CA GLY A 94 -14.30 -1.76 -11.60
C GLY A 94 -14.61 -1.08 -10.26
N TYR A 95 -15.67 -1.51 -9.59
CA TYR A 95 -15.87 -1.18 -8.17
C TYR A 95 -14.77 -1.82 -7.29
N LEU A 96 -13.55 -1.24 -7.32
CA LEU A 96 -12.37 -1.52 -6.49
C LEU A 96 -11.81 -2.97 -6.53
N PRO A 97 -10.54 -3.18 -6.08
CA PRO A 97 -10.02 -4.52 -5.81
C PRO A 97 -10.92 -5.27 -4.82
N TYR A 98 -11.04 -6.60 -4.98
CA TYR A 98 -11.76 -7.41 -4.01
C TYR A 98 -11.17 -7.22 -2.61
N ARG A 99 -12.05 -6.98 -1.64
CA ARG A 99 -11.69 -6.75 -0.23
C ARG A 99 -11.12 -8.03 0.38
N LYS A 100 -9.82 -8.23 0.23
CA LYS A 100 -9.05 -9.22 0.97
C LYS A 100 -8.18 -8.51 2.02
N PRO A 101 -7.93 -9.15 3.18
CA PRO A 101 -6.94 -8.66 4.13
C PRO A 101 -5.62 -8.35 3.41
N ILE A 102 -5.04 -7.19 3.71
CA ILE A 102 -3.70 -6.82 3.25
C ILE A 102 -2.78 -7.01 4.45
N ASP A 103 -1.93 -8.02 4.36
CA ASP A 103 -0.95 -8.34 5.38
C ASP A 103 0.40 -7.72 5.00
N THR A 104 0.93 -6.84 5.86
CA THR A 104 2.25 -6.25 5.69
C THR A 104 3.26 -7.04 6.51
N VAL A 105 4.25 -7.62 5.85
CA VAL A 105 5.38 -8.29 6.48
C VAL A 105 6.60 -7.39 6.36
N VAL A 106 7.29 -7.15 7.47
CA VAL A 106 8.54 -6.37 7.51
C VAL A 106 9.70 -7.34 7.74
N GLY A 107 10.63 -7.38 6.79
CA GLY A 107 11.83 -8.22 6.87
C GLY A 107 12.92 -7.64 7.75
N ALA A 108 13.97 -8.43 7.96
CA ALA A 108 15.17 -8.00 8.66
C ALA A 108 15.84 -6.79 7.95
N PRO A 109 16.43 -5.86 8.71
CA PRO A 109 17.12 -4.72 8.12
C PRO A 109 18.36 -5.17 7.33
N ILE A 110 18.57 -4.58 6.14
CA ILE A 110 19.80 -4.74 5.37
C ILE A 110 20.76 -3.60 5.75
N PRO A 111 21.90 -3.89 6.38
CA PRO A 111 22.86 -2.86 6.77
C PRO A 111 23.58 -2.32 5.53
N VAL A 112 23.48 -1.01 5.30
CA VAL A 112 24.13 -0.33 4.16
C VAL A 112 25.13 0.71 4.67
N LYS A 113 26.33 0.73 4.10
CA LYS A 113 27.30 1.81 4.31
C LYS A 113 26.93 2.99 3.42
N LYS A 114 26.78 4.18 4.00
CA LYS A 114 26.52 5.39 3.21
C LYS A 114 27.79 5.79 2.46
N VAL A 115 27.70 5.82 1.13
CA VAL A 115 28.75 6.27 0.22
C VAL A 115 28.20 7.43 -0.60
N ALA A 116 28.96 8.52 -0.74
CA ALA A 116 28.48 9.74 -1.41
C ALA A 116 28.23 9.53 -2.91
N ASN A 117 29.10 8.77 -3.58
CA ASN A 117 28.99 8.40 -4.99
C ASN A 117 29.26 6.88 -5.10
N PRO A 118 28.25 6.03 -4.95
CA PRO A 118 28.42 4.57 -5.09
C PRO A 118 28.77 4.20 -6.53
N THR A 119 29.55 3.13 -6.69
CA THR A 119 29.79 2.54 -8.01
C THR A 119 28.60 1.69 -8.45
N GLN A 120 28.44 1.46 -9.76
CA GLN A 120 27.37 0.61 -10.26
C GLN A 120 27.44 -0.81 -9.68
N GLU A 121 28.66 -1.37 -9.55
CA GLU A 121 28.90 -2.67 -8.93
C GLU A 121 28.38 -2.75 -7.49
N GLN A 122 28.57 -1.69 -6.68
CA GLN A 122 28.05 -1.64 -5.32
C GLN A 122 26.52 -1.56 -5.26
N ILE A 123 25.92 -0.91 -6.25
CA ILE A 123 24.46 -0.83 -6.39
C ILE A 123 23.92 -2.21 -6.76
N ASP A 124 24.53 -2.86 -7.74
CA ASP A 124 24.11 -4.18 -8.23
C ASP A 124 24.25 -5.23 -7.14
N GLU A 125 25.37 -5.26 -6.40
CA GLU A 125 25.57 -6.16 -5.25
C GLU A 125 24.49 -5.97 -4.17
N LEU A 126 24.20 -4.71 -3.82
CA LEU A 126 23.16 -4.42 -2.83
C LEU A 126 21.76 -4.76 -3.35
N HIS A 127 21.51 -4.54 -4.64
CA HIS A 127 20.25 -4.88 -5.29
C HIS A 127 20.05 -6.39 -5.31
N GLU A 128 21.05 -7.18 -5.68
CA GLU A 128 21.01 -8.65 -5.62
C GLU A 128 20.71 -9.15 -4.20
N LEU A 129 21.40 -8.60 -3.19
CA LEU A 129 21.15 -8.92 -1.78
C LEU A 129 19.71 -8.57 -1.37
N TYR A 130 19.19 -7.42 -1.81
CA TYR A 130 17.81 -7.02 -1.55
C TYR A 130 16.80 -8.01 -2.17
N MET A 131 17.02 -8.41 -3.41
CA MET A 131 16.14 -9.31 -4.16
C MET A 131 16.13 -10.71 -3.52
N GLU A 132 17.29 -11.20 -3.10
CA GLU A 132 17.43 -12.44 -2.31
C GLU A 132 16.60 -12.36 -1.03
N LYS A 133 16.81 -11.33 -0.19
CA LYS A 133 16.10 -11.19 1.09
C LYS A 133 14.60 -10.99 0.92
N LEU A 134 14.17 -10.33 -0.15
CA LEU A 134 12.75 -10.18 -0.47
C LEU A 134 12.12 -11.52 -0.86
N ASN A 135 12.83 -12.34 -1.64
CA ASN A 135 12.38 -13.66 -2.01
C ASN A 135 12.31 -14.60 -0.79
N ASP A 136 13.34 -14.60 0.06
CA ASP A 136 13.35 -15.36 1.31
C ASP A 136 12.14 -15.01 2.20
N LEU A 137 11.88 -13.71 2.37
CA LEU A 137 10.76 -13.21 3.15
C LEU A 137 9.41 -13.64 2.55
N PHE A 138 9.29 -13.60 1.22
CA PHE A 138 8.09 -14.09 0.55
C PHE A 138 7.90 -15.59 0.78
N GLU A 139 8.94 -16.41 0.57
CA GLU A 139 8.89 -17.86 0.74
C GLU A 139 8.54 -18.29 2.18
N GLU A 140 9.08 -17.59 3.18
CA GLU A 140 8.77 -17.81 4.60
C GLU A 140 7.29 -17.58 4.92
N HIS A 141 6.69 -16.55 4.32
CA HIS A 141 5.36 -16.07 4.71
C HIS A 141 4.22 -16.46 3.76
N LYS A 142 4.50 -16.88 2.52
CA LYS A 142 3.48 -17.09 1.47
C LYS A 142 2.37 -18.05 1.89
N GLN A 143 2.72 -19.18 2.51
CA GLN A 143 1.74 -20.19 2.92
C GLN A 143 0.82 -19.68 4.06
N ARG A 144 1.39 -18.91 4.99
CA ARG A 144 0.64 -18.33 6.12
C ARG A 144 -0.49 -17.41 5.65
N PHE A 145 -0.30 -16.72 4.53
CA PHE A 145 -1.26 -15.77 3.97
C PHE A 145 -2.06 -16.34 2.78
N GLY A 146 -2.06 -17.67 2.63
CA GLY A 146 -2.93 -18.37 1.66
C GLY A 146 -2.43 -18.33 0.22
N VAL A 147 -1.14 -18.08 0.00
CA VAL A 147 -0.48 -18.22 -1.31
C VAL A 147 -0.02 -19.67 -1.47
N ALA A 148 -0.25 -20.24 -2.65
CA ALA A 148 0.05 -21.64 -2.92
C ALA A 148 1.57 -21.91 -2.93
N PRO A 149 2.05 -23.07 -2.41
CA PRO A 149 3.47 -23.37 -2.27
C PRO A 149 4.28 -23.29 -3.57
N GLU A 150 3.65 -23.59 -4.71
CA GLU A 150 4.23 -23.54 -6.05
C GLU A 150 4.38 -22.11 -6.60
N THR A 151 3.72 -21.13 -6.00
CA THR A 151 3.79 -19.73 -6.43
C THR A 151 5.17 -19.19 -6.09
N LYS A 152 5.84 -18.61 -7.09
CA LYS A 152 7.14 -17.96 -6.93
C LYS A 152 7.01 -16.46 -7.12
N LEU A 153 7.77 -15.71 -6.33
CA LEU A 153 7.92 -14.28 -6.54
C LEU A 153 8.76 -14.05 -7.82
N VAL A 154 8.20 -13.32 -8.77
CA VAL A 154 8.91 -12.89 -9.98
C VAL A 154 9.19 -11.40 -9.81
N ILE A 155 10.47 -11.04 -9.83
CA ILE A 155 10.92 -9.66 -9.72
C ILE A 155 11.58 -9.30 -11.06
N GLN A 156 11.10 -8.24 -11.70
CA GLN A 156 11.55 -7.75 -13.01
C GLN A 156 12.36 -6.48 -12.87
#